data_AF-A0AAD3MY53-F1
#
_entry.id   AF-A0AAD3MY53-F1
#
_cell.length_a   1.000
_cell.length_b   1.000
_cell.length_c   1.000
_cell.angle_alpha   90.00
_cell.angle_beta   90.00
_cell.angle_gamma   90.00
#
_symmetry.space_group_name_H-M   'P 1'
#
loop_
_entity.id
_entity.type
_entity.pdbx_description
1 polymer ?
#
loop_
_entity_poly.entity_id
_entity_poly.type
_entity_poly.pdbx_seq_one_letter_code
_entity_poly.pdbx_strand_id
1 'polypeptide(L)'
;MKAMEVSCTCHALLDRFQEEHSDQIFSHHLDSEDDSQITSCDFESLCLWTLSNHSDQSDWSVVSPRQPESAQVGLMPVTDHSEGSSDGHFLLLSSSPAAEASGRCDYHLTSPVLPGSDRHCTLQMALYESHPGLGNLTLLIKPVLSDSAVHSVVLNHRKRDDQRAKWEVLESVIGQVDEPFEVTLLYTSCLGEDGVTVALDSLELIDCESEHQDAICGESFHCVNSEVCIDPSQVCNFHTDCPFGEDEGFIC
;
A
#
# COMPACT_ATOMS: atom_id res chain seq x y z
N MET A 1 1.19 -68.84 29.86
CA MET A 1 2.15 -68.28 30.83
C MET A 1 2.23 -66.78 30.62
N LYS A 2 1.96 -66.04 31.70
CA LYS A 2 2.11 -64.59 31.96
C LYS A 2 1.16 -63.58 31.26
N ALA A 3 0.48 -62.84 32.14
CA ALA A 3 -0.26 -61.58 32.01
C ALA A 3 0.67 -60.42 31.55
N MET A 4 0.23 -59.22 31.17
CA MET A 4 -0.52 -58.19 31.93
C MET A 4 -0.66 -56.99 30.97
N GLU A 5 -1.86 -56.56 30.59
CA GLU A 5 -2.69 -55.50 31.18
C GLU A 5 -2.37 -54.06 30.70
N VAL A 6 -3.48 -53.37 30.41
CA VAL A 6 -3.72 -52.05 29.81
C VAL A 6 -3.00 -50.89 30.51
N SER A 7 -2.59 -49.85 29.77
CA SER A 7 -2.79 -48.46 30.23
C SER A 7 -2.66 -47.42 29.11
N CYS A 8 -3.56 -46.44 29.16
CA CYS A 8 -3.62 -45.19 28.42
C CYS A 8 -3.08 -44.08 29.34
N THR A 9 -2.32 -43.10 28.82
CA THR A 9 -2.33 -41.68 29.24
C THR A 9 -1.26 -40.83 28.54
N CYS A 10 -1.63 -39.58 28.27
CA CYS A 10 -0.78 -38.45 27.86
C CYS A 10 0.23 -38.06 28.96
N HIS A 11 1.42 -37.54 28.58
CA HIS A 11 1.90 -36.22 29.01
C HIS A 11 3.27 -35.88 28.39
N ALA A 12 3.43 -34.58 28.14
CA ALA A 12 4.60 -33.88 27.62
C ALA A 12 5.84 -33.96 28.52
N LEU A 13 7.03 -33.86 27.91
CA LEU A 13 8.25 -33.35 28.54
C LEU A 13 9.08 -32.58 27.48
N LEU A 14 8.85 -31.27 27.42
CA LEU A 14 9.90 -30.28 27.16
C LEU A 14 10.86 -30.31 28.35
N ASP A 15 12.18 -30.30 28.13
CA ASP A 15 13.05 -29.32 28.79
C ASP A 15 14.50 -29.29 28.26
N ARG A 16 15.10 -28.10 28.40
CA ARG A 16 16.53 -27.73 28.43
C ARG A 16 17.34 -27.66 27.14
N PHE A 17 17.40 -26.44 26.60
CA PHE A 17 18.66 -25.70 26.46
C PHE A 17 18.45 -24.21 26.83
N GLN A 18 18.61 -23.96 28.14
CA GLN A 18 19.25 -22.83 28.80
C GLN A 18 19.02 -21.40 28.28
N GLU A 19 18.18 -20.70 29.05
CA GLU A 19 18.21 -19.26 29.33
C GLU A 19 19.64 -18.71 29.40
N GLU A 20 19.94 -17.67 28.62
CA GLU A 20 20.77 -16.48 28.95
C GLU A 20 20.97 -15.68 27.65
N HIS A 21 20.01 -14.80 27.32
CA HIS A 21 20.15 -13.52 26.58
C HIS A 21 18.78 -12.94 26.19
N SER A 22 17.81 -13.01 27.11
CA SER A 22 16.77 -11.97 27.17
C SER A 22 17.41 -10.76 27.84
N ASP A 23 17.02 -9.56 27.41
CA ASP A 23 17.35 -8.27 28.02
C ASP A 23 18.61 -7.59 27.45
N GLN A 24 18.59 -7.34 26.14
CA GLN A 24 19.22 -6.18 25.49
C GLN A 24 19.03 -6.34 23.98
N ILE A 25 17.91 -5.84 23.42
CA ILE A 25 17.78 -4.96 22.22
C ILE A 25 16.26 -4.68 22.06
N PHE A 26 15.66 -3.99 23.03
CA PHE A 26 14.33 -3.39 22.88
C PHE A 26 14.46 -1.95 23.40
N SER A 27 15.18 -1.14 22.64
CA SER A 27 15.16 0.33 22.70
C SER A 27 16.09 0.86 21.62
N HIS A 28 15.63 0.82 20.38
CA HIS A 28 16.05 1.77 19.36
C HIS A 28 14.78 2.14 18.61
N HIS A 29 14.43 3.42 18.69
CA HIS A 29 13.61 4.18 17.74
C HIS A 29 12.96 3.33 16.64
N LEU A 30 11.63 3.22 16.67
CA LEU A 30 10.85 3.02 15.44
C LEU A 30 11.03 4.31 14.63
N ASP A 31 12.16 4.38 13.92
CA ASP A 31 12.47 5.45 12.99
C ASP A 31 11.53 5.33 11.78
N SER A 32 11.15 6.50 11.28
CA SER A 32 10.27 6.87 10.15
C SER A 32 10.45 6.14 8.81
N GLU A 33 11.26 5.09 8.69
CA GLU A 33 11.59 4.43 7.43
C GLU A 33 10.52 3.42 6.98
N ASP A 34 9.83 2.73 7.91
CA ASP A 34 8.81 1.71 7.59
C ASP A 34 7.47 2.33 7.14
N ASP A 35 7.10 3.48 7.72
CA ASP A 35 5.86 4.18 7.38
C ASP A 35 5.94 4.85 5.99
N SER A 36 7.16 5.26 5.59
CA SER A 36 7.39 5.89 4.29
C SER A 36 7.09 4.98 3.09
N GLN A 37 7.23 3.65 3.25
CA GLN A 37 6.93 2.67 2.19
C GLN A 37 5.44 2.39 2.02
N ILE A 38 4.62 2.78 3.01
CA ILE A 38 3.16 2.67 2.95
C ILE A 38 2.59 3.86 2.16
N THR A 39 3.14 5.05 2.41
CA THR A 39 2.66 6.31 1.82
C THR A 39 3.36 6.66 0.50
N SER A 40 4.56 6.13 0.22
CA SER A 40 5.29 6.38 -1.02
C SER A 40 5.86 5.11 -1.65
N CYS A 41 5.83 5.05 -2.99
CA CYS A 41 6.40 3.97 -3.78
C CYS A 41 6.91 4.52 -5.13
N ASP A 42 8.23 4.61 -5.26
CA ASP A 42 8.97 5.01 -6.46
C ASP A 42 9.58 3.82 -7.23
N PHE A 43 9.31 2.59 -6.77
CA PHE A 43 9.82 1.34 -7.35
C PHE A 43 11.35 1.14 -7.32
N GLU A 44 12.11 2.01 -6.65
CA GLU A 44 13.56 1.80 -6.42
C GLU A 44 13.82 0.79 -5.30
N SER A 45 12.79 0.55 -4.48
CA SER A 45 12.76 -0.44 -3.43
C SER A 45 11.46 -1.26 -3.47
N LEU A 46 11.31 -2.21 -2.57
CA LEU A 46 10.11 -3.06 -2.52
C LEU A 46 8.90 -2.24 -2.07
N CYS A 47 7.90 -2.15 -2.94
CA CYS A 47 6.62 -1.55 -2.60
C CYS A 47 5.64 -2.57 -2.03
N LEU A 48 4.76 -2.10 -1.13
CA LEU A 48 3.72 -2.92 -0.51
C LEU A 48 2.41 -2.98 -1.31
N TRP A 49 2.35 -2.31 -2.46
CA TRP A 49 1.20 -2.33 -3.35
C TRP A 49 1.01 -3.72 -3.98
N THR A 50 -0.22 -4.22 -3.92
CA THR A 50 -0.60 -5.50 -4.52
C THR A 50 -1.02 -5.31 -5.97
N LEU A 51 -0.43 -6.08 -6.88
CA LEU A 51 -0.61 -5.98 -8.33
C LEU A 51 -1.59 -7.05 -8.84
N SER A 52 -2.41 -6.69 -9.83
CA SER A 52 -3.26 -7.65 -10.52
C SER A 52 -2.43 -8.69 -11.27
N ASN A 53 -2.99 -9.89 -11.39
CA ASN A 53 -2.36 -10.97 -12.14
C ASN A 53 -3.43 -11.83 -12.83
N HIS A 54 -3.63 -11.58 -14.13
CA HIS A 54 -4.60 -12.32 -14.94
C HIS A 54 -4.03 -13.57 -15.63
N SER A 55 -2.74 -13.87 -15.48
CA SER A 55 -2.07 -14.95 -16.20
C SER A 55 -0.99 -15.68 -15.37
N ASP A 56 -0.18 -16.53 -16.01
CA ASP A 56 1.02 -17.12 -15.38
C ASP A 56 2.13 -16.06 -15.17
N GLN A 57 2.00 -14.90 -15.80
CA GLN A 57 2.84 -13.72 -15.65
C GLN A 57 2.02 -12.57 -15.07
N SER A 58 2.59 -11.85 -14.11
CA SER A 58 2.01 -10.65 -13.52
C SER A 58 1.65 -9.63 -14.60
N ASP A 59 0.50 -8.96 -14.47
CA ASP A 59 0.10 -7.92 -15.43
C ASP A 59 1.02 -6.70 -15.34
N TRP A 60 1.65 -6.50 -14.19
CA TRP A 60 2.57 -5.40 -13.92
C TRP A 60 3.94 -5.93 -13.55
N SER A 61 4.98 -5.30 -14.08
CA SER A 61 6.38 -5.66 -13.81
C SER A 61 7.23 -4.43 -13.57
N VAL A 62 8.06 -4.46 -12.54
CA VAL A 62 9.09 -3.43 -12.31
C VAL A 62 10.21 -3.62 -13.32
N VAL A 63 10.50 -2.58 -14.10
CA VAL A 63 11.50 -2.60 -15.18
C VAL A 63 12.34 -1.32 -15.15
N SER A 64 13.48 -1.35 -15.85
CA SER A 64 14.27 -0.14 -16.11
C SER A 64 14.41 0.15 -17.61
N PRO A 65 14.66 1.42 -18.01
CA PRO A 65 14.89 1.78 -19.42
C PRO A 65 16.05 1.02 -20.09
N ARG A 66 16.97 0.48 -19.30
CA ARG A 66 18.20 -0.18 -19.79
C ARG A 66 18.05 -1.68 -19.98
N GLN A 67 16.96 -2.28 -19.52
CA GLN A 67 16.75 -3.70 -19.66
C GLN A 67 16.51 -4.10 -21.13
N PRO A 68 16.98 -5.27 -21.58
CA PRO A 68 16.81 -5.70 -22.97
C PRO A 68 15.34 -5.95 -23.35
N GLU A 69 14.52 -6.36 -22.39
CA GLU A 69 13.09 -6.66 -22.60
C GLU A 69 12.25 -5.38 -22.75
N SER A 70 12.73 -4.24 -22.24
CA SER A 70 12.13 -2.91 -22.44
C SER A 70 12.61 -2.21 -23.73
N ALA A 71 13.38 -2.90 -24.58
CA ALA A 71 13.97 -2.31 -25.79
C ALA A 71 13.00 -2.13 -26.98
N GLN A 72 11.71 -1.87 -26.73
CA GLN A 72 10.79 -1.39 -27.76
C GLN A 72 11.11 0.09 -28.07
N VAL A 73 12.02 0.26 -29.02
CA VAL A 73 12.61 1.56 -29.39
C VAL A 73 11.52 2.59 -29.72
N GLY A 74 11.43 3.63 -28.89
CA GLY A 74 10.59 4.81 -29.13
C GLY A 74 9.21 4.81 -28.48
N LEU A 75 8.81 3.73 -27.79
CA LEU A 75 7.53 3.64 -27.09
C LEU A 75 7.70 3.66 -25.56
N MET A 76 8.84 3.19 -25.04
CA MET A 76 9.12 3.15 -23.61
C MET A 76 9.66 4.48 -23.04
N PRO A 77 9.42 4.76 -21.75
CA PRO A 77 10.11 5.84 -21.04
C PRO A 77 11.64 5.68 -21.16
N VAL A 78 12.32 6.79 -21.45
CA VAL A 78 13.79 6.81 -21.54
C VAL A 78 14.48 6.98 -20.19
N THR A 79 13.72 7.43 -19.20
CA THR A 79 14.11 7.59 -17.81
C THR A 79 12.95 7.16 -16.91
N ASP A 80 13.26 6.73 -15.70
CA ASP A 80 12.31 6.77 -14.58
C ASP A 80 11.84 8.22 -14.34
N HIS A 81 10.76 8.39 -13.57
CA HIS A 81 10.23 9.69 -13.20
C HIS A 81 10.84 10.23 -11.90
N SER A 82 11.03 9.37 -10.89
CA SER A 82 11.46 9.74 -9.52
C SER A 82 12.84 10.40 -9.49
N GLU A 83 13.83 9.75 -10.07
CA GLU A 83 15.23 10.18 -10.18
C GLU A 83 15.54 10.87 -11.52
N GLY A 84 14.68 10.68 -12.53
CA GLY A 84 14.90 11.21 -13.87
C GLY A 84 16.09 10.55 -14.56
N SER A 85 16.37 9.28 -14.25
CA SER A 85 17.55 8.55 -14.66
C SER A 85 17.20 7.37 -15.58
N SER A 86 18.17 6.88 -16.36
CA SER A 86 17.98 5.60 -17.06
C SER A 86 18.24 4.40 -16.14
N ASP A 87 18.81 4.64 -14.96
CA ASP A 87 19.19 3.60 -14.02
C ASP A 87 18.09 3.29 -12.99
N GLY A 88 17.07 4.14 -12.87
CA GLY A 88 15.91 3.89 -12.01
C GLY A 88 14.89 2.95 -12.64
N HIS A 89 13.80 2.74 -11.90
CA HIS A 89 12.79 1.74 -12.13
C HIS A 89 11.41 2.35 -12.16
N PHE A 90 10.51 1.70 -12.87
CA PHE A 90 9.09 2.04 -12.88
C PHE A 90 8.26 0.80 -13.12
N LEU A 91 6.97 0.89 -12.88
CA LEU A 91 6.04 -0.20 -13.11
C LEU A 91 5.50 -0.16 -14.53
N LEU A 92 5.72 -1.23 -15.30
CA LEU A 92 5.25 -1.37 -16.67
C LEU A 92 4.04 -2.32 -16.73
N LEU A 93 2.99 -1.89 -17.45
CA LEU A 93 1.86 -2.75 -17.77
C LEU A 93 2.22 -3.69 -18.94
N SER A 94 2.08 -4.99 -18.69
CA SER A 94 2.22 -6.07 -19.65
C SER A 94 0.85 -6.73 -19.86
N SER A 95 0.18 -6.39 -20.96
CA SER A 95 -1.05 -7.09 -21.34
C SER A 95 -0.73 -8.44 -21.98
N SER A 96 -1.38 -9.51 -21.51
CA SER A 96 -1.27 -10.82 -22.17
C SER A 96 -2.36 -10.97 -23.25
N PRO A 97 -2.01 -11.50 -24.45
CA PRO A 97 -3.01 -11.76 -25.51
C PRO A 97 -4.15 -12.69 -25.05
N ALA A 98 -3.88 -13.56 -24.07
CA ALA A 98 -4.86 -14.46 -23.48
C ALA A 98 -5.87 -13.71 -22.59
N ALA A 99 -5.42 -12.74 -21.78
CA ALA A 99 -6.30 -11.90 -20.97
C ALA A 99 -7.23 -11.09 -21.88
N GLU A 100 -6.69 -10.44 -22.91
CA GLU A 100 -7.45 -9.68 -23.91
C GLU A 100 -8.47 -10.55 -24.65
N ALA A 101 -8.08 -11.73 -25.13
CA ALA A 101 -8.98 -12.65 -25.82
C ALA A 101 -10.12 -13.15 -24.91
N SER A 102 -9.91 -13.15 -23.59
CA SER A 102 -10.93 -13.48 -22.60
C SER A 102 -11.78 -12.28 -22.15
N GLY A 103 -11.49 -11.08 -22.67
CA GLY A 103 -12.17 -9.83 -22.31
C GLY A 103 -11.79 -9.29 -20.93
N ARG A 104 -10.70 -9.79 -20.32
CA ARG A 104 -10.14 -9.25 -19.08
C ARG A 104 -9.15 -8.15 -19.42
N CYS A 105 -9.52 -6.92 -19.07
CA CYS A 105 -8.83 -5.70 -19.47
C CYS A 105 -8.73 -4.69 -18.31
N ASP A 106 -9.02 -5.15 -17.10
CA ASP A 106 -9.00 -4.42 -15.85
C ASP A 106 -7.70 -4.73 -15.11
N TYR A 107 -6.75 -3.80 -15.13
CA TYR A 107 -5.45 -3.95 -14.48
C TYR A 107 -5.43 -3.07 -13.25
N HIS A 108 -5.09 -3.63 -12.10
CA HIS A 108 -5.20 -2.89 -10.85
C HIS A 108 -3.96 -2.97 -9.97
N LEU A 109 -3.72 -1.89 -9.24
CA LEU A 109 -2.78 -1.82 -8.14
C LEU A 109 -3.57 -1.40 -6.89
N THR A 110 -3.43 -2.14 -5.81
CA THR A 110 -4.13 -1.86 -4.55
C THR A 110 -3.11 -1.55 -3.47
N SER A 111 -3.30 -0.44 -2.75
CA SER A 111 -2.46 -0.06 -1.62
C SER A 111 -2.59 -1.08 -0.48
N PRO A 112 -1.66 -1.05 0.50
CA PRO A 112 -1.95 -1.56 1.83
C PRO A 112 -3.19 -0.88 2.42
N VAL A 113 -3.74 -1.48 3.49
CA VAL A 113 -4.80 -0.83 4.27
C VAL A 113 -4.22 0.40 4.95
N LEU A 114 -4.76 1.57 4.60
CA LEU A 114 -4.44 2.85 5.22
C LEU A 114 -5.30 3.03 6.46
N PRO A 115 -4.82 3.78 7.47
CA PRO A 115 -5.69 4.28 8.53
C PRO A 115 -6.76 5.23 7.96
N GLY A 116 -7.70 5.68 8.78
CA GLY A 116 -8.60 6.76 8.37
C GLY A 116 -7.82 8.01 7.95
N SER A 117 -8.38 8.82 7.06
CA SER A 117 -7.73 9.99 6.48
C SER A 117 -8.50 11.28 6.74
N ASP A 118 -7.78 12.41 6.70
CA ASP A 118 -8.36 13.74 6.79
C ASP A 118 -8.74 14.31 5.41
N ARG A 119 -9.40 15.48 5.41
CA ARG A 119 -9.99 16.10 4.20
C ARG A 119 -8.98 16.48 3.12
N HIS A 120 -7.70 16.56 3.46
CA HIS A 120 -6.63 16.96 2.54
C HIS A 120 -5.89 15.75 1.94
N CYS A 121 -6.28 14.52 2.28
CA CYS A 121 -5.65 13.33 1.72
C CYS A 121 -5.80 13.29 0.20
N THR A 122 -4.66 13.22 -0.49
CA THR A 122 -4.55 13.15 -1.95
C THR A 122 -3.65 12.01 -2.38
N LEU A 123 -3.95 11.45 -3.54
CA LEU A 123 -3.07 10.53 -4.25
C LEU A 123 -2.40 11.29 -5.40
N GLN A 124 -1.08 11.23 -5.47
CA GLN A 124 -0.27 11.69 -6.59
C GLN A 124 0.42 10.49 -7.24
N MET A 125 0.59 10.55 -8.57
CA MET A 125 1.36 9.55 -9.31
C MET A 125 1.88 10.11 -10.63
N ALA A 126 2.95 9.51 -11.16
CA ALA A 126 3.39 9.74 -12.52
C ALA A 126 2.86 8.65 -13.46
N LEU A 127 2.18 9.08 -14.54
CA LEU A 127 1.70 8.23 -15.62
C LEU A 127 2.51 8.51 -16.89
N TYR A 128 2.95 7.45 -17.55
CA TYR A 128 3.44 7.53 -18.92
C TYR A 128 2.55 6.68 -19.82
N GLU A 129 2.04 7.30 -20.88
CA GLU A 129 1.33 6.60 -21.95
C GLU A 129 1.97 6.94 -23.29
N SER A 130 2.35 5.91 -24.06
CA SER A 130 2.85 6.14 -25.43
C SER A 130 1.76 6.71 -26.36
N HIS A 131 0.49 6.41 -26.06
CA HIS A 131 -0.67 6.87 -26.82
C HIS A 131 -1.79 7.33 -25.85
N PRO A 132 -1.81 8.62 -25.48
CA PRO A 132 -2.75 9.14 -24.50
C PRO A 132 -4.22 8.94 -24.85
N GLY A 133 -5.01 8.50 -23.88
CA GLY A 133 -6.47 8.37 -23.96
C GLY A 133 -6.96 7.06 -24.59
N LEU A 134 -6.13 6.01 -24.60
CA LEU A 134 -6.52 4.66 -24.99
C LEU A 134 -7.06 3.82 -23.83
N GLY A 135 -6.72 4.17 -22.59
CA GLY A 135 -7.31 3.57 -21.39
C GLY A 135 -7.99 4.59 -20.51
N ASN A 136 -8.70 4.09 -19.50
CA ASN A 136 -9.24 4.90 -18.42
C ASN A 136 -8.55 4.52 -17.12
N LEU A 137 -8.07 5.52 -16.40
CA LEU A 137 -7.50 5.35 -15.07
C LEU A 137 -8.51 5.85 -14.04
N THR A 138 -8.91 4.98 -13.12
CA THR A 138 -9.91 5.26 -12.09
C THR A 138 -9.32 4.94 -10.73
N LEU A 139 -9.45 5.88 -9.79
CA LEU A 139 -9.18 5.66 -8.38
C LEU A 139 -10.44 5.14 -7.71
N LEU A 140 -10.33 3.99 -7.05
CA LEU A 140 -11.37 3.43 -6.19
C LEU A 140 -10.94 3.59 -4.74
N ILE A 141 -11.85 4.06 -3.89
CA ILE A 141 -11.62 4.25 -2.45
C ILE A 141 -12.63 3.35 -1.74
N LYS A 142 -12.11 2.38 -1.00
CA LYS A 142 -12.92 1.33 -0.39
C LYS A 142 -12.67 1.25 1.12
N PRO A 143 -13.65 1.64 1.94
CA PRO A 143 -13.63 1.39 3.38
C PRO A 143 -13.62 -0.13 3.67
N VAL A 144 -12.85 -0.56 4.68
CA VAL A 144 -12.59 -1.99 4.96
C VAL A 144 -13.54 -2.57 6.01
N LEU A 145 -14.02 -1.76 6.96
CA LEU A 145 -14.80 -2.24 8.10
C LEU A 145 -16.30 -2.25 7.82
N SER A 146 -16.78 -1.22 7.14
CA SER A 146 -18.18 -1.05 6.77
C SER A 146 -18.46 -1.57 5.36
N ASP A 147 -19.71 -1.96 5.09
CA ASP A 147 -20.19 -2.23 3.73
C ASP A 147 -20.52 -0.92 2.99
N SER A 148 -19.75 0.14 3.27
CA SER A 148 -19.91 1.45 2.66
C SER A 148 -19.65 1.38 1.17
N ALA A 149 -20.31 2.25 0.41
CA ALA A 149 -20.16 2.28 -1.04
C ALA A 149 -18.72 2.62 -1.44
N VAL A 150 -18.16 1.86 -2.37
CA VAL A 150 -16.88 2.18 -3.01
C VAL A 150 -17.04 3.52 -3.76
N HIS A 151 -16.21 4.49 -3.40
CA HIS A 151 -16.17 5.78 -4.08
C HIS A 151 -15.22 5.66 -5.28
N SER A 152 -15.60 6.21 -6.43
CA SER A 152 -14.79 6.14 -7.64
C SER A 152 -14.57 7.52 -8.25
N VAL A 153 -13.32 7.77 -8.64
CA VAL A 153 -12.88 9.03 -9.26
C VAL A 153 -12.13 8.71 -10.54
N VAL A 154 -12.62 9.20 -11.67
CA VAL A 154 -11.94 9.05 -12.96
C VAL A 154 -10.84 10.11 -13.07
N LEU A 155 -9.60 9.69 -13.30
CA LEU A 155 -8.47 10.60 -13.46
C LEU A 155 -8.37 11.09 -14.89
N ASN A 156 -8.63 12.38 -15.06
CA ASN A 156 -8.55 13.05 -16.35
C ASN A 156 -7.08 13.33 -16.72
N HIS A 157 -6.46 12.45 -17.50
CA HIS A 157 -5.18 12.68 -18.17
C HIS A 157 -5.43 13.16 -19.60
N ARG A 158 -4.84 14.29 -20.02
CA ARG A 158 -5.25 14.96 -21.26
C ARG A 158 -4.54 14.36 -22.47
N LYS A 159 -5.29 14.16 -23.56
CA LYS A 159 -4.70 13.98 -24.89
C LYS A 159 -3.94 15.24 -25.30
N ARG A 160 -2.62 15.23 -25.18
CA ARG A 160 -1.76 16.34 -25.60
C ARG A 160 -1.59 16.30 -27.12
N ASP A 161 -1.51 17.47 -27.75
CA ASP A 161 -1.20 17.64 -29.18
C ASP A 161 0.31 17.50 -29.46
N ASP A 162 1.08 17.06 -28.47
CA ASP A 162 2.51 16.83 -28.57
C ASP A 162 2.73 15.41 -29.08
N GLN A 163 3.51 15.25 -30.15
CA GLN A 163 3.74 13.93 -30.77
C GLN A 163 4.66 13.03 -29.95
N ARG A 164 5.19 13.50 -28.82
CA ARG A 164 6.08 12.73 -27.95
C ARG A 164 5.43 12.43 -26.61
N ALA A 165 5.36 11.15 -26.28
CA ALA A 165 4.98 10.66 -24.96
C ALA A 165 6.00 11.09 -23.89
N LYS A 166 5.50 11.41 -22.70
CA LYS A 166 6.27 11.87 -21.55
C LYS A 166 5.51 11.55 -20.27
N TRP A 167 6.22 11.53 -19.15
CA TRP A 167 5.61 11.44 -17.84
C TRP A 167 4.65 12.63 -17.59
N GLU A 168 3.46 12.32 -17.09
CA GLU A 168 2.43 13.24 -16.64
C GLU A 168 2.14 12.95 -15.16
N VAL A 169 2.31 13.97 -14.31
CA VAL A 169 1.91 13.87 -12.90
C VAL A 169 0.41 14.08 -12.80
N LEU A 170 -0.28 13.10 -12.22
CA LEU A 170 -1.70 13.09 -11.93
C LEU A 170 -1.91 13.22 -10.43
N GLU A 171 -2.94 13.96 -10.06
CA GLU A 171 -3.34 14.14 -8.66
C GLU A 171 -4.85 13.93 -8.54
N SER A 172 -5.27 13.24 -7.49
CA SER A 172 -6.68 13.01 -7.18
C SER A 172 -6.93 13.13 -5.68
N VAL A 173 -8.00 13.82 -5.31
CA VAL A 173 -8.44 13.92 -3.91
C VAL A 173 -9.06 12.60 -3.47
N ILE A 174 -8.56 12.04 -2.37
CA ILE A 174 -9.20 10.94 -1.63
C ILE A 174 -10.18 11.56 -0.62
N GLY A 175 -9.72 12.56 0.13
CA GLY A 175 -10.50 13.25 1.15
C GLY A 175 -10.62 12.45 2.45
N GLN A 176 -11.59 12.85 3.28
CA GLN A 176 -11.78 12.27 4.60
C GLN A 176 -12.45 10.90 4.52
N VAL A 177 -11.85 9.91 5.18
CA VAL A 177 -12.39 8.57 5.36
C VAL A 177 -12.29 8.19 6.83
N ASP A 178 -13.42 8.00 7.50
CA ASP A 178 -13.48 7.87 8.97
C ASP A 178 -13.10 6.47 9.49
N GLU A 179 -12.73 5.54 8.61
CA GLU A 179 -12.32 4.18 8.96
C GLU A 179 -11.18 3.70 8.06
N PRO A 180 -10.46 2.62 8.44
CA PRO A 180 -9.42 2.05 7.59
C PRO A 180 -9.93 1.74 6.18
N PHE A 181 -9.14 2.09 5.18
CA PHE A 181 -9.54 1.98 3.77
C PHE A 181 -8.38 1.55 2.88
N GLU A 182 -8.72 1.04 1.71
CA GLU A 182 -7.77 0.75 0.63
C GLU A 182 -8.06 1.67 -0.54
N VAL A 183 -7.00 2.05 -1.27
CA VAL A 183 -7.13 2.67 -2.59
C VAL A 183 -6.71 1.69 -3.67
N THR A 184 -7.48 1.66 -4.76
CA THR A 184 -7.15 0.86 -5.94
C THR A 184 -7.08 1.76 -7.16
N LEU A 185 -5.92 1.76 -7.82
CA LEU A 185 -5.76 2.31 -9.15
C LEU A 185 -6.20 1.26 -10.17
N LEU A 186 -7.30 1.52 -10.86
CA LEU A 186 -7.85 0.66 -11.90
C LEU A 186 -7.59 1.28 -13.28
N TYR A 187 -6.72 0.66 -14.05
CA TYR A 187 -6.52 0.95 -15.46
C TYR A 187 -7.35 -0.01 -16.31
N THR A 188 -8.26 0.50 -17.14
CA THR A 188 -9.10 -0.33 -18.02
C THR A 188 -8.80 -0.05 -19.48
N SER A 189 -8.31 -1.06 -20.21
CA SER A 189 -8.04 -0.94 -21.64
C SER A 189 -7.92 -2.30 -22.33
N CYS A 190 -8.74 -2.56 -23.35
CA CYS A 190 -8.71 -3.81 -24.14
C CYS A 190 -7.93 -3.63 -25.44
N LEU A 191 -6.65 -3.24 -25.35
CA LEU A 191 -5.85 -2.92 -26.52
C LEU A 191 -5.28 -4.18 -27.14
N GLY A 192 -5.98 -4.73 -28.13
CA GLY A 192 -5.46 -5.81 -28.98
C GLY A 192 -4.41 -5.36 -30.00
N GLU A 193 -3.59 -4.34 -29.69
CA GLU A 193 -2.64 -3.75 -30.62
C GLU A 193 -1.22 -3.68 -30.03
N ASP A 194 -0.27 -4.31 -30.73
CA ASP A 194 1.16 -4.22 -30.45
C ASP A 194 1.60 -2.75 -30.45
N GLY A 195 2.25 -2.29 -29.37
CA GLY A 195 2.95 -1.01 -29.35
C GLY A 195 2.31 0.11 -28.52
N VAL A 196 1.41 -0.20 -27.59
CA VAL A 196 1.01 0.74 -26.53
C VAL A 196 1.79 0.44 -25.25
N THR A 197 2.32 1.48 -24.64
CA THR A 197 3.08 1.41 -23.39
C THR A 197 2.34 2.24 -22.35
N VAL A 198 2.08 1.62 -21.21
CA VAL A 198 1.55 2.28 -20.01
C VAL A 198 2.51 1.98 -18.88
N ALA A 199 3.01 3.02 -18.23
CA ALA A 199 3.87 2.89 -17.07
C ALA A 199 3.43 3.84 -15.95
N LEU A 200 3.62 3.39 -14.72
CA LEU A 200 3.36 4.14 -13.50
C LEU A 200 4.65 4.25 -12.70
N ASP A 201 4.82 5.39 -12.04
CA ASP A 201 5.96 5.67 -11.18
C ASP A 201 5.55 6.69 -10.10
N SER A 202 6.35 6.84 -9.05
CA SER A 202 6.23 7.87 -8.00
C SER A 202 4.81 7.95 -7.39
N LEU A 203 4.29 6.81 -6.91
CA LEU A 203 3.01 6.74 -6.20
C LEU A 203 3.16 7.37 -4.82
N GLU A 204 2.38 8.39 -4.50
CA GLU A 204 2.46 9.10 -3.22
C GLU A 204 1.06 9.40 -2.65
N LEU A 205 0.86 9.06 -1.39
CA LEU A 205 -0.29 9.42 -0.57
C LEU A 205 0.11 10.61 0.31
N ILE A 206 -0.42 11.79 -0.02
CA ILE A 206 -0.04 13.06 0.59
C ILE A 206 -1.14 13.49 1.57
N ASP A 207 -0.75 13.86 2.79
CA ASP A 207 -1.65 14.29 3.87
C ASP A 207 -2.76 13.26 4.20
N CYS A 208 -2.42 11.97 4.11
CA CYS A 208 -3.36 10.85 4.34
C CYS A 208 -3.26 10.22 5.73
N GLU A 209 -2.29 10.64 6.53
CA GLU A 209 -2.20 10.30 7.95
C GLU A 209 -3.27 11.10 8.70
N SER A 210 -4.11 10.45 9.51
CA SER A 210 -5.06 11.20 10.35
C SER A 210 -4.31 11.89 11.48
N GLU A 211 -4.46 13.21 11.60
CA GLU A 211 -3.99 13.98 12.76
C GLU A 211 -4.76 13.59 14.05
N HIS A 212 -5.81 12.77 13.93
CA HIS A 212 -6.68 12.36 15.03
C HIS A 212 -6.02 11.47 16.08
N GLN A 213 -4.78 11.02 15.86
CA GLN A 213 -4.02 10.28 16.88
C GLN A 213 -3.19 11.21 17.79
N ASP A 214 -2.76 12.39 17.30
CA ASP A 214 -1.89 13.31 18.06
C ASP A 214 -2.57 14.64 18.43
N ALA A 215 -3.59 15.10 17.70
CA ALA A 215 -4.12 16.46 17.84
C ALA A 215 -5.19 16.66 18.92
N ILE A 216 -5.79 15.59 19.47
CA ILE A 216 -6.89 15.73 20.46
C ILE A 216 -6.33 16.06 21.86
N CYS A 217 -5.15 15.52 22.19
CA CYS A 217 -4.62 15.56 23.55
C CYS A 217 -3.29 16.32 23.72
N GLY A 218 -2.64 16.75 22.64
CA GLY A 218 -1.33 17.43 22.73
C GLY A 218 -0.31 16.53 23.42
N GLU A 219 0.27 16.98 24.54
CA GLU A 219 1.21 16.17 25.35
C GLU A 219 0.51 15.13 26.28
N SER A 220 -0.82 15.03 26.23
CA SER A 220 -1.61 14.11 27.07
C SER A 220 -1.89 12.79 26.35
N PHE A 221 -2.13 11.71 27.09
CA PHE A 221 -2.49 10.40 26.53
C PHE A 221 -3.96 10.37 26.10
N HIS A 222 -4.22 9.94 24.86
CA HIS A 222 -5.58 9.80 24.32
C HIS A 222 -6.14 8.39 24.56
N CYS A 223 -7.31 8.31 25.19
CA CYS A 223 -8.01 7.06 25.39
C CYS A 223 -8.60 6.57 24.05
N VAL A 224 -8.03 5.54 23.45
CA VAL A 224 -8.30 5.09 22.06
C VAL A 224 -9.79 5.01 21.65
N ASN A 225 -10.71 4.66 22.56
CA ASN A 225 -12.15 4.56 22.25
C ASN A 225 -13.01 5.71 22.78
N SER A 226 -12.42 6.86 23.11
CA SER A 226 -13.14 8.02 23.64
C SER A 226 -12.39 9.33 23.41
N GLU A 227 -13.09 10.46 23.39
CA GLU A 227 -12.45 11.80 23.33
C GLU A 227 -11.81 12.24 24.68
N VAL A 228 -11.47 11.28 25.55
CA VAL A 228 -10.88 11.56 26.87
C VAL A 228 -9.36 11.60 26.75
N CYS A 229 -8.79 12.68 27.25
CA CYS A 229 -7.34 12.85 27.42
C CYS A 229 -6.99 12.76 28.90
N ILE A 230 -5.97 11.98 29.23
CA ILE A 230 -5.45 11.86 30.60
C ILE A 230 -3.98 12.29 30.62
N ASP A 231 -3.51 12.73 31.79
CA ASP A 231 -2.10 13.07 31.96
C ASP A 231 -1.23 11.81 31.76
N PRO A 232 -0.06 11.89 31.10
CA PRO A 232 0.81 10.72 30.90
C PRO A 232 1.22 10.03 32.22
N SER A 233 1.21 10.75 33.34
CA SER A 233 1.44 10.17 34.67
C SER A 233 0.31 9.27 35.16
N GLN A 234 -0.84 9.27 34.48
CA GLN A 234 -1.98 8.42 34.78
C GLN A 234 -1.98 7.12 33.96
N VAL A 235 -1.11 7.00 32.95
CA VAL A 235 -0.95 5.75 32.21
C VAL A 235 -0.19 4.76 33.08
N CYS A 236 -0.69 3.52 33.19
CA CYS A 236 -0.06 2.46 33.96
C CYS A 236 0.18 2.83 35.44
N ASN A 237 -0.80 3.48 36.07
CA ASN A 237 -0.77 3.86 37.47
C ASN A 237 -1.61 2.91 38.36
N PHE A 238 -2.16 1.83 37.79
CA PHE A 238 -3.10 0.89 38.41
C PHE A 238 -4.46 1.50 38.78
N HIS A 239 -4.84 2.59 38.12
CA HIS A 239 -6.12 3.26 38.25
C HIS A 239 -6.74 3.40 36.86
N THR A 240 -8.02 3.01 36.74
CA THR A 240 -8.73 3.09 35.47
C THR A 240 -9.21 4.52 35.25
N ASP A 241 -8.41 5.30 34.55
CA ASP A 241 -8.67 6.69 34.18
C ASP A 241 -9.31 6.81 32.78
N CYS A 242 -9.01 5.87 31.87
CA CYS A 242 -9.74 5.77 30.60
C CYS A 242 -11.09 5.03 30.74
N PRO A 243 -12.14 5.40 29.96
CA PRO A 243 -13.48 4.82 30.09
C PRO A 243 -13.56 3.30 29.91
N PHE A 244 -12.63 2.70 29.15
CA PHE A 244 -12.58 1.26 28.91
C PHE A 244 -11.28 0.61 29.42
N GLY A 245 -10.49 1.33 30.22
CA GLY A 245 -9.26 0.82 30.84
C GLY A 245 -8.10 0.62 29.87
N GLU A 246 -8.09 1.37 28.76
CA GLU A 246 -7.01 1.33 27.78
C GLU A 246 -5.66 1.79 28.35
N ASP A 247 -5.69 2.58 29.42
CA ASP A 247 -4.54 3.10 30.17
C ASP A 247 -3.85 2.07 31.08
N GLU A 248 -4.52 0.94 31.37
CA GLU A 248 -4.09 -0.07 32.35
C GLU A 248 -3.87 -1.45 31.73
N GLY A 249 -3.35 -1.48 30.50
CA GLY A 249 -3.18 -2.69 29.68
C GLY A 249 -2.37 -3.83 30.33
N PHE A 250 -2.27 -4.97 29.63
CA PHE A 250 -1.57 -6.16 30.14
C PHE A 250 -0.07 -5.97 30.39
N ILE A 251 0.54 -4.95 29.77
CA ILE A 251 1.94 -4.60 29.93
C ILE A 251 1.98 -3.14 30.38
N CYS A 252 2.23 -3.00 31.67
CA CYS A 252 2.73 -1.85 32.40
C CYS A 252 4.04 -2.33 33.07
#